data_AF-A0A0S4TR02-F1
#
_entry.id   AF-A0A0S4TR02-F1
#
_cell.length_a   1.000
_cell.length_b   1.000
_cell.length_c   1.000
_cell.angle_alpha   90.00
_cell.angle_beta   90.00
_cell.angle_gamma   90.00
#
_symmetry.space_group_name_H-M   'P 1'
#
loop_
_entity.id
_entity.type
_entity.pdbx_description
1 polymer ?
#
loop_
_entity_poly.entity_id
_entity_poly.type
_entity_poly.pdbx_seq_one_letter_code
_entity_poly.pdbx_strand_id
1 'polypeptide(L)' 'MQAIQPSAAQARPWWREPWPWLLMAGPFAAMIGCGVTIWLVATHPDPAIQDNVVRRGLVVEKAVSVPARAVHGAAR' A
#
# COMPACT_ATOMS: atom_id res chain seq x y z
N MET A 1 56.19 -12.82 -26.11
CA MET A 1 54.71 -12.84 -26.32
C MET A 1 54.13 -13.86 -25.35
N GLN A 2 53.93 -13.49 -24.09
CA GLN A 2 53.25 -14.37 -23.13
C GLN A 2 51.76 -14.00 -23.17
N ALA A 3 50.95 -14.88 -23.74
CA ALA A 3 49.51 -14.75 -23.70
C ALA A 3 49.08 -14.76 -22.22
N ILE A 4 48.44 -13.68 -21.78
CA ILE A 4 47.68 -13.67 -20.54
C ILE A 4 46.56 -14.68 -20.74
N GLN A 5 46.80 -15.91 -20.30
CA GLN A 5 45.76 -16.91 -20.12
C GLN A 5 45.10 -16.55 -18.79
N PRO A 6 43.85 -16.04 -18.76
CA PRO A 6 43.12 -15.98 -17.51
C PRO A 6 42.93 -17.43 -17.10
N SER A 7 43.72 -17.85 -16.11
CA SER A 7 43.53 -19.13 -15.44
C SER A 7 42.08 -19.14 -14.98
N ALA A 8 41.25 -19.95 -15.63
CA ALA A 8 39.89 -20.22 -15.23
C ALA A 8 39.95 -20.96 -13.89
N ALA A 9 40.31 -20.21 -12.85
CA ALA A 9 40.36 -20.65 -11.48
C ALA A 9 38.98 -21.21 -11.20
N GLN A 10 38.93 -22.55 -11.04
CA GLN A 10 37.78 -23.36 -10.69
C GLN A 10 36.69 -22.50 -10.03
N ALA A 11 35.75 -21.99 -10.84
CA ALA A 11 34.81 -20.99 -10.37
C ALA A 11 33.92 -21.68 -9.35
N ARG A 12 34.17 -21.43 -8.07
CA ARG A 12 33.31 -21.91 -7.00
C ARG A 12 31.89 -21.47 -7.36
N PRO A 13 30.90 -22.35 -7.16
CA PRO A 13 29.55 -22.03 -7.57
C PRO A 13 29.05 -20.79 -6.84
N TRP A 14 28.81 -19.73 -7.61
CA TRP A 14 28.46 -18.38 -7.13
C TRP A 14 27.23 -18.37 -6.19
N TRP A 15 26.35 -19.37 -6.29
CA TRP A 15 25.19 -19.53 -5.41
C TRP A 15 25.54 -19.95 -3.98
N ARG A 16 26.78 -20.35 -3.70
CA ARG A 16 27.25 -20.77 -2.36
C ARG A 16 27.74 -19.59 -1.52
N GLU A 17 28.12 -18.47 -2.14
CA GLU A 17 28.47 -17.28 -1.38
C GLU A 17 27.20 -16.51 -0.96
N PRO A 18 27.17 -15.91 0.25
CA PRO A 18 25.99 -15.18 0.74
C PRO A 18 25.75 -13.83 0.03
N TRP A 19 26.75 -13.30 -0.66
CA TRP A 19 26.71 -11.99 -1.31
C TRP A 19 25.61 -11.84 -2.38
N PRO A 20 25.47 -12.77 -3.35
CA PRO A 20 24.38 -12.74 -4.33
C PRO A 20 22.98 -12.77 -3.70
N TRP A 21 22.80 -13.54 -2.62
CA TRP A 21 21.52 -13.63 -1.91
C TRP A 21 21.16 -12.31 -1.24
N LEU A 22 22.14 -11.62 -0.62
CA LEU A 22 21.92 -10.30 -0.02
C LEU A 22 21.54 -9.25 -1.07
N LEU A 23 22.17 -9.30 -2.25
CA LEU A 23 21.85 -8.43 -3.40
C LEU A 23 20.44 -8.71 -3.95
N MET A 24 20.03 -9.98 -4.06
CA MET A 24 18.67 -10.34 -4.50
C MET A 24 17.59 -10.08 -3.44
N ALA A 25 17.94 -10.01 -2.16
CA ALA A 25 16.98 -9.82 -1.07
C ALA A 25 16.19 -8.51 -1.19
N GLY A 26 16.80 -7.42 -1.66
CA GLY A 26 16.12 -6.14 -1.87
C GLY A 26 14.91 -6.21 -2.81
N PRO A 27 15.10 -6.57 -4.10
CA PRO A 27 13.98 -6.70 -5.04
C PRO A 27 13.01 -7.83 -4.66
N PHE A 28 13.50 -8.92 -4.07
CA PHE A 28 12.63 -10.02 -3.61
C PHE A 28 11.71 -9.58 -2.47
N ALA A 29 12.23 -8.83 -1.49
CA ALA A 29 11.44 -8.25 -0.42
C ALA A 29 10.41 -7.25 -0.95
N ALA A 30 10.77 -6.44 -1.97
CA ALA A 30 9.83 -5.51 -2.60
C ALA A 30 8.66 -6.23 -3.29
N MET A 31 8.94 -7.33 -4.03
CA MET A 31 7.89 -8.15 -4.66
C MET A 31 6.95 -8.74 -3.61
N ILE A 32 7.49 -9.26 -2.50
CA ILE A 32 6.69 -9.81 -1.39
C ILE A 32 5.84 -8.70 -0.76
N GLY A 33 6.43 -7.55 -0.43
CA GLY A 33 5.71 -6.43 0.19
C GLY A 33 4.55 -5.93 -0.70
N CYS A 34 4.78 -5.85 -2.01
CA CYS A 34 3.74 -5.50 -2.97
C CYS A 34 2.61 -6.56 -2.98
N GLY A 35 2.96 -7.85 -3.07
CA GLY A 35 2.00 -8.94 -3.04
C GLY A 35 1.16 -8.97 -1.77
N VAL A 36 1.79 -8.78 -0.61
CA VAL A 36 1.10 -8.73 0.69
C VAL A 36 0.13 -7.55 0.76
N THR A 37 0.52 -6.37 0.26
CA THR A 37 -0.36 -5.19 0.25
C THR A 37 -1.62 -5.44 -0.58
N ILE A 38 -1.47 -6.00 -1.77
CA ILE A 38 -2.59 -6.34 -2.66
C ILE A 38 -3.48 -7.40 -2.00
N TRP A 39 -2.87 -8.42 -1.40
CA TRP A 39 -3.60 -9.48 -0.70
C TRP A 39 -4.40 -8.94 0.49
N LEU A 40 -3.81 -8.01 1.25
CA LEU A 40 -4.46 -7.38 2.40
C LEU A 40 -5.71 -6.61 1.96
N VAL A 41 -5.59 -5.76 0.93
CA VAL A 41 -6.71 -4.98 0.37
C VAL A 41 -7.79 -5.90 -0.22
N ALA A 42 -7.40 -6.98 -0.89
CA ALA A 42 -8.35 -7.93 -1.46
C ALA A 42 -9.13 -8.71 -0.38
N THR A 43 -8.48 -9.03 0.75
CA THR A 43 -9.08 -9.84 1.82
C THR A 43 -9.84 -8.99 2.84
N HIS A 44 -9.39 -7.76 3.08
CA HIS A 44 -9.99 -6.81 4.01
C HIS A 44 -10.34 -5.53 3.25
N PRO A 45 -11.42 -5.54 2.46
CA PRO A 45 -11.94 -4.30 1.92
C PRO A 45 -12.31 -3.40 3.10
N ASP A 46 -11.62 -2.26 3.22
CA ASP A 46 -11.98 -1.25 4.22
C ASP A 46 -13.47 -0.94 4.07
N PRO A 47 -14.26 -1.02 5.16
CA PRO A 47 -15.68 -0.73 5.08
C PRO A 47 -15.83 0.68 4.52
N ALA A 48 -16.53 0.79 3.39
CA ALA A 48 -16.82 2.07 2.76
C ALA A 48 -17.33 3.03 3.84
N ILE A 49 -16.56 4.09 4.11
CA ILE A 49 -17.04 5.22 4.91
C ILE A 49 -18.35 5.60 4.25
N GLN A 50 -19.45 5.42 4.98
CA GLN A 50 -20.80 5.70 4.53
C GLN A 50 -20.79 7.06 3.82
N ASP A 51 -21.11 7.06 2.53
CA ASP A 51 -21.14 8.21 1.63
C ASP A 51 -22.24 9.23 1.99
N ASN A 52 -22.56 9.39 3.27
CA ASN A 52 -23.43 10.46 3.76
C ASN A 52 -22.69 11.79 3.95
N VAL A 53 -21.36 11.82 3.73
CA VAL A 53 -20.66 13.08 3.48
C VAL A 53 -20.83 13.39 2.00
N VAL A 54 -21.90 14.11 1.68
CA VAL A 54 -22.06 14.80 0.39
C VAL A 54 -20.85 15.71 0.23
N ARG A 55 -19.81 15.22 -0.46
CA ARG A 55 -18.65 16.01 -0.84
C ARG A 55 -19.04 16.93 -1.99
N ARG A 56 -19.82 17.97 -1.67
CA ARG A 56 -19.90 19.17 -2.52
C ARG A 56 -18.64 19.96 -2.20
N GLY A 57 -17.72 20.03 -3.18
CA GLY A 57 -16.34 20.45 -3.00
C GLY A 57 -16.13 21.55 -1.95
N LEU A 58 -15.27 21.26 -0.96
CA LEU A 58 -14.70 22.17 0.05
C LEU A 58 -15.50 22.61 1.27
N VAL A 59 -16.75 22.20 1.52
CA VAL A 59 -17.39 22.47 2.83
C VAL A 59 -18.13 21.24 3.36
N VAL A 60 -17.64 20.71 4.49
CA VAL A 60 -18.35 19.71 5.29
C VAL A 60 -19.37 20.45 6.15
N GLU A 61 -20.53 20.77 5.57
CA GLU A 61 -21.65 21.28 6.35
C GLU A 61 -22.28 20.09 7.08
N LYS A 62 -22.04 19.97 8.39
CA LYS A 62 -22.82 19.06 9.24
C LYS A 62 -24.26 19.55 9.18
N ALA A 63 -25.16 18.77 8.61
CA ALA A 63 -26.59 19.04 8.71
C ALA A 63 -26.96 19.10 10.19
N VAL A 64 -27.10 20.32 10.70
CA VAL A 64 -27.69 20.56 12.02
C VAL A 64 -29.12 20.02 11.90
N SER A 65 -29.38 18.93 12.62
CA SER A 65 -30.73 18.43 12.83
C SER A 65 -31.47 19.49 13.63
N VAL A 66 -32.16 20.40 12.93
CA VAL A 66 -33.15 21.25 13.58
C VAL A 66 -34.28 20.32 14.00
N PRO A 67 -34.47 20.05 15.31
CA PRO A 67 -35.59 19.23 15.73
C PRO A 67 -36.87 19.94 15.31
N ALA A 68 -37.78 19.20 14.67
CA ALA A 68 -39.08 19.64 14.14
C ALA A 68 -40.06 20.23 15.19
N ARG A 69 -39.57 20.60 16.38
CA ARG A 69 -40.37 21.14 17.48
C ARG A 69 -40.62 22.65 17.40
N ALA A 70 -39.96 23.36 16.50
CA ALA A 70 -40.09 24.83 16.41
C ALA A 70 -41.30 25.31 15.59
N VAL A 71 -41.98 24.44 14.83
CA VAL A 71 -43.07 24.86 13.93
C VAL A 71 -44.46 24.92 14.58
N HIS A 72 -44.61 24.56 15.85
CA HIS A 72 -45.92 24.52 16.54
C HIS A 72 -46.16 25.65 17.57
N GLY A 73 -45.26 26.63 17.72
CA GLY A 73 -45.36 27.67 18.74
C GLY A 73 -45.86 29.05 18.29
N ALA A 74 -45.89 29.34 16.99
CA ALA A 74 -46.15 30.69 16.46
C ALA A 74 -47.58 30.89 15.91
N ALA A 75 -48.52 30.07 16.38
CA ALA A 75 -49.95 30.20 16.07
C ALA A 75 -50.76 30.19 17.37
N ARG A 76 -50.59 31.23 18.20
CA ARG A 76 -51.59 31.68 19.16
C ARG A 76 -51.38 33.15 19.48
#